data_AF-A0A9D6JTE1-F1
#
_entry.id   AF-A0A9D6JTE1-F1
#
_cell.length_a   1.000
_cell.length_b   1.000
_cell.length_c   1.000
_cell.angle_alpha   90.00
_cell.angle_beta   90.00
_cell.angle_gamma   90.00
#
_symmetry.space_group_name_H-M   'P 1'
#
loop_
_entity.id
_entity.type
_entity.pdbx_description
1 polymer ?
#
loop_
_entity_poly.entity_id
_entity_poly.type
_entity_poly.pdbx_seq_one_letter_code
_entity_poly.pdbx_strand_id
1 'polypeptide(L)'
;MAQYQLKELLEAQEVAEITRPQRAPMLKANEQTFLAPLAQAIENKDIKLFNRRFKEASNACMGCHTALGYGYIRFKVPRQPPQQFLDFSLKTDPAH
;
A
#
# COMPACT_ATOMS: atom_id res chain seq x y z
N MET A 1 7.80 4.13 -8.49
CA MET A 1 6.41 3.64 -8.43
C MET A 1 5.91 3.41 -7.00
N ALA A 2 6.53 2.53 -6.21
CA ALA A 2 6.06 2.21 -4.85
C ALA A 2 5.96 3.44 -3.91
N GLN A 3 6.97 4.32 -3.91
CA GLN A 3 6.94 5.56 -3.11
C GLN A 3 5.76 6.46 -3.47
N TYR A 4 5.51 6.62 -4.77
CA TYR A 4 4.38 7.42 -5.27
C TYR A 4 3.04 6.82 -4.81
N GLN A 5 2.85 5.51 -4.99
CA GLN A 5 1.62 4.84 -4.57
C GLN A 5 1.37 4.93 -3.05
N LEU A 6 2.43 4.83 -2.23
CA LEU A 6 2.29 4.98 -0.78
C LEU A 6 1.96 6.42 -0.39
N LYS A 7 2.54 7.41 -1.08
CA LYS A 7 2.21 8.82 -0.87
C LYS A 7 0.72 9.09 -1.14
N GLU A 8 0.21 8.66 -2.29
CA GLU A 8 -1.21 8.84 -2.65
C GLU A 8 -2.15 8.15 -1.65
N LEU A 9 -1.76 6.99 -1.13
CA LEU A 9 -2.52 6.30 -0.08
C LEU A 9 -2.60 7.12 1.21
N LEU A 10 -1.48 7.70 1.66
CA LEU A 10 -1.43 8.53 2.87
C LEU A 10 -2.26 9.79 2.70
N GLU A 11 -2.15 10.49 1.57
CA GLU A 11 -2.96 11.68 1.28
C GLU A 11 -4.47 11.35 1.29
N ALA A 12 -4.87 10.19 0.75
CA ALA A 12 -6.26 9.73 0.81
C ALA A 12 -6.71 9.40 2.24
N GLN A 13 -5.82 8.85 3.09
CA GLN A 13 -6.13 8.63 4.50
C GLN A 13 -6.28 9.93 5.27
N GLU A 14 -5.39 10.90 5.10
CA GLU A 14 -5.47 12.22 5.75
C GLU A 14 -6.82 12.90 5.45
N VAL A 15 -7.29 12.85 4.19
CA VAL A 15 -8.63 13.33 3.83
C VAL A 15 -9.72 12.55 4.57
N ALA A 16 -9.59 11.22 4.70
CA ALA A 16 -10.54 10.40 5.45
C ALA A 16 -10.50 10.68 6.96
N GLU A 17 -9.35 11.04 7.54
CA GLU A 17 -9.25 11.44 8.94
C GLU A 17 -10.02 12.72 9.24
N ILE A 18 -9.92 13.70 8.32
CA ILE A 18 -10.63 14.98 8.44
C ILE A 18 -12.13 14.80 8.23
N THR A 19 -12.51 14.08 7.17
CA THR A 19 -13.92 13.93 6.78
C THR A 19 -14.68 12.86 7.59
N ARG A 20 -13.97 11.97 8.30
CA ARG A 20 -14.56 10.90 9.13
C ARG A 20 -13.86 10.86 10.51
N PRO A 21 -14.07 11.86 11.37
CA PRO A 21 -13.32 12.01 12.62
C PRO A 21 -13.43 10.80 13.58
N GLN A 22 -14.56 10.09 13.55
CA GLN A 22 -14.76 8.86 14.33
C GLN A 22 -13.79 7.72 13.94
N ARG A 23 -13.21 7.78 12.73
CA ARG A 23 -12.26 6.79 12.21
C ARG A 23 -10.80 7.27 12.31
N ALA A 24 -10.57 8.56 12.56
CA ALA A 24 -9.24 9.14 12.56
C ALA A 24 -8.25 8.45 13.51
N PRO A 25 -8.61 8.07 14.76
CA PRO A 25 -7.68 7.36 15.64
C PRO A 25 -7.20 6.03 15.06
N MET A 26 -8.10 5.28 14.42
CA MET A 26 -7.78 4.00 13.78
C MET A 26 -6.91 4.20 12.53
N LEU A 27 -7.18 5.23 11.74
CA LEU A 27 -6.39 5.57 10.56
C LEU A 27 -4.95 5.96 10.93
N LYS A 28 -4.77 6.86 11.92
CA LYS A 28 -3.45 7.23 12.46
C LYS A 28 -2.68 6.03 13.00
N ALA A 29 -3.37 5.15 13.74
CA ALA A 29 -2.74 3.94 14.26
C ALA A 29 -2.27 3.01 13.12
N ASN A 30 -3.08 2.86 12.05
CA ASN A 30 -2.70 2.09 10.88
C ASN A 30 -1.48 2.68 10.15
N GLU A 31 -1.45 4.01 9.99
CA GLU A 31 -0.32 4.71 9.37
C GLU A 31 0.98 4.49 10.14
N GLN A 32 0.97 4.75 11.45
CA GLN A 32 2.15 4.63 12.29
C GLN A 32 2.65 3.18 12.39
N THR A 33 1.73 2.23 12.49
CA THR A 33 2.06 0.81 12.74
C THR A 33 2.50 0.10 11.46
N PHE A 34 1.90 0.42 10.30
CA PHE A 34 2.08 -0.38 9.08
C PHE A 34 2.63 0.42 7.90
N LEU A 35 2.20 1.65 7.69
CA LEU A 35 2.60 2.42 6.50
C LEU A 35 3.93 3.15 6.66
N ALA A 36 4.21 3.71 7.83
CA ALA A 36 5.51 4.32 8.10
C ALA A 36 6.67 3.31 8.01
N PRO A 37 6.58 2.08 8.58
CA PRO A 37 7.59 1.05 8.35
C PRO A 37 7.70 0.58 6.90
N LEU A 38 6.59 0.61 6.15
CA LEU A 38 6.61 0.32 4.71
C LEU A 38 7.34 1.42 3.92
N ALA A 39 7.13 2.69 4.26
CA ALA A 39 7.84 3.82 3.65
C ALA A 39 9.35 3.67 3.83
N GLN A 40 9.80 3.37 5.05
CA GLN A 40 11.22 3.11 5.34
C GLN A 40 11.80 1.97 4.49
N ALA A 41 11.04 0.89 4.28
CA ALA A 41 11.47 -0.22 3.43
C ALA A 41 11.59 0.19 1.95
N ILE A 42 10.69 1.05 1.46
CA ILE A 42 10.73 1.60 0.10
C ILE A 42 11.94 2.51 -0.08
N GLU A 43 12.16 3.44 0.86
CA GLU A 43 13.29 4.38 0.84
C GLU A 43 14.64 3.66 0.83
N ASN A 44 14.77 2.62 1.66
CA ASN A 44 15.97 1.79 1.74
C ASN A 44 16.14 0.83 0.56
N LYS A 45 15.14 0.74 -0.34
CA LYS A 45 15.09 -0.23 -1.46
C LYS A 45 15.31 -1.69 -1.01
N ASP A 46 14.93 -2.01 0.23
CA ASP A 46 15.06 -3.37 0.77
C ASP A 46 13.85 -4.20 0.34
N ILE A 47 14.01 -4.99 -0.72
CA ILE A 47 12.92 -5.80 -1.28
C ILE A 47 12.40 -6.87 -0.31
N LYS A 48 13.25 -7.41 0.57
CA LYS A 48 12.83 -8.44 1.53
C LYS A 48 11.97 -7.82 2.61
N LEU A 49 12.42 -6.68 3.15
CA LEU A 49 11.66 -5.92 4.14
C LEU A 49 10.38 -5.36 3.51
N PHE A 50 10.45 -4.82 2.30
CA PHE A 50 9.29 -4.33 1.55
C PHE A 50 8.22 -5.40 1.43
N ASN A 51 8.56 -6.61 0.94
CA ASN A 51 7.57 -7.67 0.75
C ASN A 51 6.89 -8.07 2.06
N ARG A 52 7.66 -8.13 3.15
CA ARG A 52 7.12 -8.40 4.49
C ARG A 52 6.17 -7.27 4.95
N ARG A 53 6.62 -6.02 4.92
CA ARG A 53 5.85 -4.85 5.37
C ARG A 53 4.61 -4.61 4.51
N PHE A 54 4.71 -4.83 3.21
CA PHE A 54 3.60 -4.73 2.28
C PHE A 54 2.50 -5.77 2.59
N LYS A 55 2.89 -7.01 2.92
CA LYS A 55 1.94 -8.04 3.36
C LYS A 55 1.29 -7.68 4.69
N GLU A 56 2.06 -7.18 5.65
CA GLU A 56 1.56 -6.71 6.95
C GLU A 56 0.54 -5.57 6.78
N ALA A 57 0.88 -4.54 5.99
CA ALA A 57 -0.01 -3.42 5.69
C ALA A 57 -1.28 -3.85 4.96
N SER A 58 -1.16 -4.72 3.95
CA SER A 58 -2.32 -5.25 3.21
C SER A 58 -3.29 -6.01 4.13
N ASN A 59 -2.74 -6.81 5.06
CA ASN A 59 -3.54 -7.53 6.04
C ASN A 59 -4.20 -6.58 7.05
N ALA A 60 -3.50 -5.54 7.50
CA ALA A 60 -4.04 -4.53 8.41
C ALA A 60 -5.22 -3.77 7.79
N CYS A 61 -5.10 -3.36 6.52
CA CYS A 61 -6.20 -2.75 5.77
C CYS A 61 -7.43 -3.68 5.76
N MET A 62 -7.25 -4.95 5.39
CA MET A 62 -8.35 -5.92 5.38
C MET A 62 -8.93 -6.18 6.78
N GLY A 63 -8.10 -6.16 7.82
CA GLY A 63 -8.52 -6.25 9.21
C GLY A 63 -9.45 -5.11 9.62
N CYS A 64 -9.10 -3.86 9.28
CA CYS A 64 -9.95 -2.69 9.53
C CYS A 64 -11.27 -2.79 8.78
N HIS A 65 -11.24 -3.16 7.49
CA HIS A 65 -12.47 -3.36 6.72
C HIS A 65 -13.35 -4.47 7.31
N THR A 66 -12.76 -5.57 7.76
CA THR A 66 -13.51 -6.68 8.40
C THR A 66 -14.15 -6.23 9.71
N ALA A 67 -13.41 -5.53 10.58
CA ALA A 67 -13.91 -5.02 11.85
C ALA A 67 -15.08 -4.04 11.68
N LEU A 68 -15.12 -3.34 10.55
CA LEU A 68 -16.18 -2.41 10.18
C LEU A 68 -17.34 -3.04 9.37
N GLY A 69 -17.35 -4.36 9.19
CA GLY A 69 -18.41 -5.08 8.45
C GLY A 69 -18.21 -5.13 6.93
N TYR A 70 -17.06 -4.69 6.43
CA TYR A 70 -16.69 -4.66 5.00
C TYR A 70 -15.70 -5.76 4.59
N GLY A 71 -15.69 -6.91 5.28
CA GLY A 71 -14.74 -8.02 5.05
C GLY A 71 -14.85 -8.73 3.69
N TYR A 72 -15.76 -8.27 2.83
CA TYR A 72 -15.84 -8.69 1.42
C TYR A 72 -14.82 -7.95 0.53
N ILE A 73 -14.24 -6.85 0.99
CA ILE A 73 -13.13 -6.16 0.31
C ILE A 73 -11.85 -6.97 0.55
N ARG A 74 -11.49 -7.84 -0.40
CA ARG A 74 -10.34 -8.73 -0.30
C ARG A 74 -9.32 -8.43 -1.39
N PHE A 75 -8.19 -7.86 -1.00
CA PHE A 75 -7.05 -7.72 -1.88
C PHE A 75 -6.36 -9.08 -2.06
N LYS A 76 -6.13 -9.48 -3.32
CA LYS A 76 -5.35 -10.67 -3.66
C LYS A 76 -4.23 -10.24 -4.60
N VAL A 77 -2.98 -10.43 -4.17
CA VAL A 77 -1.83 -10.21 -5.04
C VAL A 77 -1.89 -11.25 -6.17
N PRO A 78 -1.90 -10.82 -7.45
CA PRO A 78 -1.82 -11.74 -8.58
C PRO A 78 -0.54 -12.58 -8.49
N ARG A 79 -0.62 -13.90 -8.75
CA ARG A 79 0.57 -14.78 -8.74
C ARG A 79 1.56 -14.45 -9.86
N GLN A 80 1.09 -13.82 -10.92
CA GLN A 80 1.89 -13.28 -12.01
C GLN A 80 1.33 -11.92 -12.39
N PRO A 81 2.17 -10.95 -12.82
CA PRO A 81 1.66 -9.76 -13.46
C PRO A 81 0.85 -10.19 -14.70
N PRO A 82 -0.45 -9.88 -14.81
CA PRO A 82 -1.23 -10.25 -15.98
C PRO A 82 -0.89 -9.27 -17.11
N GLN A 83 0.21 -9.50 -17.83
CA GLN A 83 0.60 -8.64 -18.94
C GLN A 83 1.26 -9.46 -20.06
N GLN A 84 0.49 -10.35 -20.70
CA GLN A 84 0.91 -11.00 -21.94
C GLN A 84 1.21 -9.97 -23.07
N PHE A 85 0.77 -8.72 -22.90
CA PHE A 85 0.93 -7.63 -23.84
C PHE A 85 2.08 -6.65 -23.50
N LEU A 86 2.80 -6.84 -22.39
CA LEU A 86 3.95 -5.97 -22.03
C LEU A 86 5.24 -6.79 -22.04
N ASP A 87 6.18 -6.36 -22.89
CA ASP A 87 7.52 -6.90 -22.96
C ASP A 87 8.48 -6.06 -22.11
N PHE A 88 8.83 -6.57 -20.94
CA PHE A 88 9.78 -5.95 -20.02
C PHE A 88 11.25 -6.31 -20.30
N SER A 89 11.53 -7.08 -21.36
CA SER A 89 12.90 -7.38 -21.80
C SER A 89 13.52 -6.19 -22.56
N LEU A 90 12.68 -5.30 -23.09
CA LEU A 90 13.12 -4.06 -23.72
C LEU A 90 13.47 -3.03 -22.65
N LYS A 91 14.78 -2.82 -22.43
CA LYS A 91 15.27 -1.60 -21.80
C LYS A 91 15.01 -0.45 -22.76
N THR A 92 13.95 0.34 -22.55
CA THR A 92 13.91 1.68 -23.13
C THR A 92 14.64 2.60 -22.16
N ASP A 93 15.86 3.00 -22.50
CA ASP A 93 16.48 4.17 -21.88
C ASP A 93 15.54 5.38 -22.07
N PRO A 94 15.47 6.32 -21.11
CA PRO A 94 14.73 7.55 -21.31
C PRO A 94 15.34 8.28 -22.52
N ALA A 95 14.54 8.51 -23.56
CA ALA A 95 14.91 9.39 -24.65
C ALA A 95 15.15 10.80 -24.08
N HIS A 96 16.29 11.37 -24.50
CA HIS A 96 16.87 12.65 -24.07
C HIS A 96 15.91 13.83 -24.05
#